data_AF-A0A1Q5SU59-F1
#
_entry.id   AF-A0A1Q5SU59-F1
#
_cell.length_a   1.000
_cell.length_b   1.000
_cell.length_c   1.000
_cell.angle_alpha   90.00
_cell.angle_beta   90.00
_cell.angle_gamma   90.00
#
_symmetry.space_group_name_H-M   'P 1'
#
loop_
_entity.id
_entity.type
_entity.pdbx_description
1 polymer ?
#
loop_
_entity_poly.entity_id
_entity_poly.type
_entity_poly.pdbx_seq_one_letter_code
_entity_poly.pdbx_strand_id
1 'polypeptide(L)'
;MLKFVYKDKEYSWDEWRNEYNQFVDSLELPDDITEGLLISDMVAAHDIGYSIAMDKTYEIYELIASARFALINAYQKYFESNILAFNNPYKAHLWLRSQYLKNSIVWYNSCEDYIYQVLWFGFELHRRKTYSPDWYESVLRDCTYPNVKQSLEQVGTKEANDLLDMIKDYRFDPQVKYMRDNLANNIKHRANLQFLGLERRRLIGTEFFNADGSIYFTTDWIQPIVVDIDETVDLLKDIHGKLVNFTREIIDFMNFDQVFERDKDNVFQINRIRDKSEYRKIIIE
;
A
#
# COMPACT_ATOMS: atom_id res chain seq x y z
N MET A 1 -30.23 11.90 -25.89
CA MET A 1 -29.54 11.14 -24.82
C MET A 1 -28.05 11.31 -25.09
N LEU A 2 -27.27 11.80 -24.12
CA LEU A 2 -25.85 12.05 -24.32
C LEU A 2 -25.13 10.70 -24.47
N LYS A 3 -24.39 10.53 -25.56
CA LYS A 3 -23.56 9.34 -25.81
C LYS A 3 -22.12 9.78 -26.04
N PHE A 4 -21.17 8.96 -25.64
CA PHE A 4 -19.75 9.24 -25.83
C PHE A 4 -19.00 7.97 -26.21
N VAL A 5 -17.82 8.13 -26.82
CA VAL A 5 -16.98 7.02 -27.27
C VAL A 5 -15.70 6.97 -26.44
N TYR A 6 -15.36 5.79 -25.93
CA TYR A 6 -14.10 5.48 -25.24
C TYR A 6 -13.56 4.14 -25.75
N LYS A 7 -12.31 4.12 -26.24
CA LYS A 7 -11.66 2.93 -26.87
C LYS A 7 -12.61 2.17 -27.81
N ASP A 8 -13.19 2.90 -28.76
CA ASP A 8 -14.10 2.39 -29.80
C ASP A 8 -15.45 1.81 -29.30
N LYS A 9 -15.73 1.88 -27.99
CA LYS A 9 -17.04 1.56 -27.40
C LYS A 9 -17.84 2.83 -27.17
N GLU A 10 -19.07 2.83 -27.69
CA GLU A 10 -20.05 3.89 -27.43
C GLU A 10 -20.79 3.58 -26.11
N TYR A 11 -20.88 4.57 -25.24
CA TYR A 11 -21.56 4.48 -23.95
C TYR A 11 -22.72 5.46 -23.92
N SER A 12 -23.86 5.02 -23.40
CA SER A 12 -24.82 5.91 -22.75
C SER A 12 -24.31 6.34 -21.37
N TRP A 13 -24.85 7.44 -20.86
CA TRP A 13 -24.52 7.88 -19.49
C TRP A 13 -25.00 6.85 -18.45
N ASP A 14 -26.16 6.21 -18.62
CA ASP A 14 -26.61 5.22 -17.62
C ASP A 14 -25.70 3.98 -17.59
N GLU A 15 -25.21 3.51 -18.74
CA GLU A 15 -24.24 2.41 -18.81
C GLU A 15 -22.92 2.77 -18.12
N TRP A 16 -22.35 3.94 -18.42
CA TRP A 16 -21.12 4.38 -17.77
C TRP A 16 -21.27 4.58 -16.27
N ARG A 17 -22.39 5.15 -15.82
CA ARG A 17 -22.66 5.30 -14.39
C ARG A 17 -22.72 3.95 -13.69
N ASN A 18 -23.38 2.97 -14.31
CA ASN A 18 -23.47 1.63 -13.75
C ASN A 18 -22.10 0.95 -13.68
N GLU A 19 -21.30 1.00 -14.75
CA GLU A 19 -19.94 0.44 -14.73
C GLU A 19 -19.04 1.14 -13.69
N TYR A 20 -19.13 2.47 -13.56
CA TYR A 20 -18.42 3.23 -12.54
C TYR A 20 -18.80 2.83 -11.12
N ASN A 21 -20.10 2.72 -10.83
CA ASN A 21 -20.57 2.31 -9.50
C ASN A 21 -20.10 0.89 -9.16
N GLN A 22 -20.21 -0.05 -10.11
CA GLN A 22 -19.70 -1.42 -9.93
C GLN A 22 -18.20 -1.45 -9.65
N PHE A 23 -17.42 -0.57 -10.29
CA PHE A 23 -16.00 -0.43 -10.00
C PHE A 23 -15.77 0.08 -8.58
N VAL A 24 -16.45 1.15 -8.16
CA VAL A 24 -16.36 1.71 -6.81
C VAL A 24 -16.73 0.69 -5.73
N ASP A 25 -17.82 -0.05 -5.95
CA ASP A 25 -18.33 -1.08 -5.04
C ASP A 25 -17.37 -2.27 -4.92
N SER A 26 -16.60 -2.56 -5.98
CA SER A 26 -15.60 -3.62 -5.96
C SER A 26 -14.32 -3.27 -5.19
N LEU A 27 -14.15 -2.00 -4.81
CA LEU A 27 -13.06 -1.55 -3.96
C LEU A 27 -13.61 -1.38 -2.54
N GLU A 28 -13.59 -2.46 -1.76
CA GLU A 28 -14.04 -2.42 -0.36
C GLU A 28 -13.18 -1.46 0.48
N LEU A 29 -13.79 -0.73 1.41
CA LEU A 29 -13.03 -0.06 2.47
C LEU A 29 -13.15 -0.92 3.74
N PRO A 30 -12.03 -1.37 4.34
CA PRO A 30 -12.08 -2.37 5.42
C PRO A 30 -12.38 -1.71 6.76
N ASP A 31 -13.59 -1.20 6.95
CA ASP A 31 -14.00 -0.46 8.15
C ASP A 31 -13.81 -1.28 9.44
N ASP A 32 -13.93 -2.61 9.34
CA ASP A 32 -13.73 -3.59 10.41
C ASP A 32 -12.35 -3.50 11.07
N ILE A 33 -11.30 -3.09 10.33
CA ILE A 33 -9.95 -3.02 10.89
C ILE A 33 -9.74 -1.87 11.86
N THR A 34 -10.71 -0.94 11.90
CA THR A 34 -10.70 0.21 12.82
C THR A 34 -11.49 -0.07 14.10
N GLU A 35 -12.24 -1.18 14.14
CA GLU A 35 -12.94 -1.61 15.34
C GLU A 35 -11.94 -1.87 16.47
N GLY A 36 -12.19 -1.30 17.65
CA GLY A 36 -11.30 -1.47 18.81
C GLY A 36 -10.09 -0.52 18.85
N LEU A 37 -9.82 0.32 17.85
CA LEU A 37 -8.68 1.25 17.90
C LEU A 37 -8.86 2.41 18.89
N LEU A 38 -10.09 2.68 19.33
CA LEU A 38 -10.43 3.74 20.31
C LEU A 38 -9.82 3.53 21.71
N ILE A 39 -9.17 2.39 21.95
CA ILE A 39 -8.53 2.06 23.23
C ILE A 39 -6.99 2.18 23.17
N SER A 40 -6.40 2.65 22.06
CA SER A 40 -4.94 2.77 21.93
C SER A 40 -4.32 3.62 23.06
N ASP A 41 -4.93 4.76 23.38
CA ASP A 41 -4.53 5.63 24.51
C ASP A 41 -4.51 4.89 25.86
N MET A 42 -5.45 3.96 26.07
CA MET A 42 -5.52 3.15 27.29
C MET A 42 -4.42 2.10 27.32
N VAL A 43 -4.10 1.52 26.15
CA VAL A 43 -2.99 0.56 25.99
C VAL A 43 -1.64 1.25 26.19
N ALA A 44 -1.48 2.51 25.78
CA ALA A 44 -0.22 3.26 25.87
C ALA A 44 0.38 3.30 27.28
N ALA A 45 -0.46 3.33 28.32
CA ALA A 45 -0.04 3.34 29.71
C ALA A 45 0.65 2.03 30.16
N HIS A 46 0.45 0.93 29.43
CA HIS A 46 0.92 -0.40 29.77
C HIS A 46 1.88 -0.98 28.71
N ASP A 47 1.57 -0.74 27.44
CA ASP A 47 2.32 -1.27 26.31
C ASP A 47 2.41 -0.25 25.15
N ILE A 48 3.44 0.59 25.24
CA ILE A 48 3.72 1.65 24.25
C ILE A 48 3.85 1.08 22.84
N GLY A 49 4.56 -0.05 22.65
CA GLY A 49 4.77 -0.64 21.32
C GLY A 49 3.46 -1.11 20.69
N TYR A 50 2.58 -1.71 21.50
CA TYR A 50 1.27 -2.18 21.04
C TYR A 50 0.31 -1.02 20.77
N SER A 51 0.35 0.05 21.57
CA SER A 51 -0.37 1.30 21.29
C SER A 51 0.06 1.91 19.96
N ILE A 52 1.38 2.01 19.69
CA ILE A 52 1.88 2.50 18.41
C ILE A 52 1.38 1.62 17.27
N ALA A 53 1.37 0.29 17.44
CA ALA A 53 0.85 -0.63 16.43
C ALA A 53 -0.66 -0.42 16.14
N MET A 54 -1.46 -0.11 17.16
CA MET A 54 -2.87 0.26 16.99
C MET A 54 -3.01 1.58 16.21
N ASP A 55 -2.24 2.61 16.55
CA ASP A 55 -2.26 3.88 15.82
C ASP A 55 -1.81 3.70 14.36
N LYS A 56 -0.78 2.88 14.13
CA LYS A 56 -0.33 2.51 12.78
C LYS A 56 -1.39 1.74 12.00
N THR A 57 -2.24 0.98 12.66
CA THR A 57 -3.38 0.30 12.03
C THR A 57 -4.40 1.32 11.51
N TYR A 58 -4.69 2.37 12.28
CA TYR A 58 -5.52 3.48 11.81
C TYR A 58 -4.88 4.21 10.61
N GLU A 59 -3.57 4.46 10.66
CA GLU A 59 -2.86 5.07 9.54
C GLU A 59 -2.90 4.21 8.26
N ILE A 60 -2.85 2.87 8.38
CA ILE A 60 -3.03 1.95 7.24
C ILE A 60 -4.42 2.13 6.62
N TYR A 61 -5.47 2.18 7.45
CA TYR A 61 -6.84 2.40 6.98
C TYR A 61 -6.95 3.69 6.15
N GLU A 62 -6.43 4.81 6.67
CA GLU A 62 -6.42 6.11 5.97
C GLU A 62 -5.63 6.05 4.65
N LEU A 63 -4.52 5.30 4.64
CA LEU A 63 -3.70 5.12 3.45
C LEU A 63 -4.41 4.26 2.38
N ILE A 64 -5.11 3.21 2.78
CA ILE A 64 -5.98 2.40 1.90
C ILE A 64 -7.11 3.27 1.35
N ALA A 65 -7.77 4.08 2.19
CA ALA A 65 -8.81 5.01 1.77
C ALA A 65 -8.29 6.00 0.70
N SER A 66 -7.08 6.53 0.91
CA SER A 66 -6.42 7.43 -0.04
C SER A 66 -6.06 6.73 -1.36
N ALA A 67 -5.47 5.53 -1.29
CA ALA A 67 -5.12 4.71 -2.44
C ALA A 67 -6.36 4.36 -3.30
N ARG A 68 -7.45 3.99 -2.62
CA ARG A 68 -8.76 3.72 -3.20
C ARG A 68 -9.35 4.95 -3.87
N PHE A 69 -9.37 6.09 -3.18
CA PHE A 69 -9.87 7.34 -3.75
C PHE A 69 -9.12 7.71 -5.03
N ALA A 70 -7.79 7.63 -5.02
CA ALA A 70 -6.99 7.87 -6.22
C ALA A 70 -7.30 6.86 -7.34
N LEU A 71 -7.49 5.58 -7.02
CA LEU A 71 -7.83 4.57 -8.02
C LEU A 71 -9.19 4.83 -8.68
N ILE A 72 -10.20 5.19 -7.89
CA ILE A 72 -11.54 5.56 -8.37
C ILE A 72 -11.47 6.74 -9.35
N ASN A 73 -10.67 7.76 -9.02
CA ASN A 73 -10.47 8.89 -9.91
C ASN A 73 -9.66 8.48 -11.16
N ALA A 74 -8.67 7.59 -11.06
CA ALA A 74 -7.99 7.07 -12.23
C ALA A 74 -8.91 6.27 -13.17
N TYR A 75 -9.92 5.60 -12.63
CA TYR A 75 -10.93 4.89 -13.41
C TYR A 75 -11.88 5.84 -14.13
N GLN A 76 -12.17 7.01 -13.56
CA GLN A 76 -13.05 8.02 -14.17
C GLN A 76 -12.51 8.50 -15.54
N LYS A 77 -13.26 8.24 -16.62
CA LYS A 77 -12.81 8.55 -17.99
C LYS A 77 -12.88 10.04 -18.33
N TYR A 78 -13.78 10.78 -17.69
CA TYR A 78 -14.09 12.18 -18.03
C TYR A 78 -14.02 13.07 -16.80
N PHE A 79 -13.35 14.20 -16.95
CA PHE A 79 -13.22 15.22 -15.93
C PHE A 79 -13.67 16.56 -16.48
N GLU A 80 -14.53 17.27 -15.76
CA GLU A 80 -14.74 18.69 -16.01
C GLU A 80 -13.51 19.45 -15.50
N SER A 81 -12.51 19.63 -16.37
CA SER A 81 -11.25 20.23 -15.97
C SER A 81 -10.67 21.10 -17.07
N ASN A 82 -10.49 22.36 -16.74
CA ASN A 82 -9.74 23.34 -17.53
C ASN A 82 -8.28 23.46 -17.02
N ILE A 83 -7.85 22.55 -16.14
CA ILE A 83 -6.58 22.67 -15.40
C ILE A 83 -5.38 22.64 -16.36
N LEU A 84 -5.46 21.87 -17.43
CA LEU A 84 -4.44 21.84 -18.47
C LEU A 84 -5.06 22.15 -19.83
N ALA A 85 -4.65 23.26 -20.42
CA ALA A 85 -5.01 23.65 -21.78
C ALA A 85 -4.18 22.85 -22.80
N PHE A 86 -4.36 21.53 -22.84
CA PHE A 86 -3.85 20.76 -23.96
C PHE A 86 -4.66 21.10 -25.22
N ASN A 87 -3.97 21.24 -26.35
CA ASN A 87 -4.62 21.36 -27.67
C ASN A 87 -5.50 20.13 -28.02
N ASN A 88 -5.44 19.07 -27.21
CA ASN A 88 -6.25 17.87 -27.33
C ASN A 88 -6.92 17.54 -25.97
N PRO A 89 -8.25 17.71 -25.84
CA PRO A 89 -9.01 17.41 -24.62
C PRO A 89 -8.84 15.97 -24.12
N TYR A 90 -8.70 15.00 -25.03
CA TYR A 90 -8.48 13.59 -24.67
C TYR A 90 -7.16 13.40 -23.91
N LYS A 91 -6.10 14.10 -24.32
CA LYS A 91 -4.82 14.07 -23.59
C LYS A 91 -4.91 14.69 -22.20
N ALA A 92 -5.76 15.70 -22.02
CA ALA A 92 -5.99 16.30 -20.71
C ALA A 92 -6.61 15.28 -19.73
N HIS A 93 -7.66 14.56 -20.17
CA HIS A 93 -8.28 13.52 -19.34
C HIS A 93 -7.32 12.37 -19.05
N LEU A 94 -6.60 11.87 -20.07
CA LEU A 94 -5.58 10.84 -19.86
C LEU A 94 -4.52 11.29 -18.85
N TRP A 95 -4.04 12.53 -18.98
CA TRP A 95 -3.03 13.05 -18.06
C TRP A 95 -3.55 13.09 -16.63
N LEU A 96 -4.78 13.56 -16.41
CA LEU A 96 -5.34 13.65 -15.06
C LEU A 96 -5.52 12.26 -14.44
N ARG A 97 -6.07 11.31 -15.21
CA ARG A 97 -6.16 9.89 -14.81
C ARG A 97 -4.79 9.32 -14.46
N SER A 98 -3.77 9.66 -15.24
CA SER A 98 -2.40 9.20 -15.00
C SER A 98 -1.81 9.71 -13.69
N GLN A 99 -2.16 10.92 -13.24
CA GLN A 99 -1.68 11.46 -11.96
C GLN A 99 -2.34 10.73 -10.79
N TYR A 100 -3.66 10.55 -10.85
CA TYR A 100 -4.38 9.77 -9.86
C TYR A 100 -3.85 8.33 -9.81
N LEU A 101 -3.62 7.70 -10.96
CA LEU A 101 -3.09 6.35 -11.00
C LEU A 101 -1.69 6.24 -10.38
N LYS A 102 -0.80 7.20 -10.66
CA LYS A 102 0.52 7.26 -10.03
C LYS A 102 0.44 7.35 -8.50
N ASN A 103 -0.47 8.19 -7.98
CA ASN A 103 -0.67 8.31 -6.53
C ASN A 103 -1.19 7.00 -5.94
N SER A 104 -2.17 6.38 -6.59
CA SER A 104 -2.70 5.08 -6.16
C SER A 104 -1.62 4.00 -6.09
N ILE A 105 -0.76 3.88 -7.11
CA ILE A 105 0.38 2.94 -7.13
C ILE A 105 1.30 3.17 -5.92
N VAL A 106 1.67 4.43 -5.66
CA VAL A 106 2.60 4.77 -4.56
C VAL A 106 1.95 4.45 -3.21
N TRP A 107 0.70 4.83 -3.00
CA TRP A 107 0.00 4.60 -1.73
C TRP A 107 -0.25 3.11 -1.45
N TYR A 108 -0.70 2.31 -2.43
CA TYR A 108 -0.80 0.86 -2.26
C TYR A 108 0.55 0.23 -1.96
N ASN A 109 1.63 0.65 -2.64
CA ASN A 109 2.98 0.18 -2.32
C ASN A 109 3.39 0.53 -0.89
N SER A 110 3.05 1.72 -0.40
CA SER A 110 3.41 2.17 0.95
C SER A 110 2.64 1.46 2.07
N CYS A 111 1.46 0.89 1.79
CA CYS A 111 0.71 0.12 2.79
C CYS A 111 1.51 -1.07 3.33
N GLU A 112 2.31 -1.73 2.48
CA GLU A 112 3.20 -2.83 2.90
C GLU A 112 4.20 -2.37 3.98
N ASP A 113 4.80 -1.19 3.82
CA ASP A 113 5.74 -0.63 4.80
C ASP A 113 5.04 -0.28 6.13
N TYR A 114 3.77 0.16 6.08
CA TYR A 114 3.00 0.48 7.29
C TYR A 114 2.59 -0.79 8.05
N ILE A 115 2.23 -1.86 7.34
CA ILE A 115 1.98 -3.18 7.94
C ILE A 115 3.23 -3.67 8.68
N TYR A 116 4.41 -3.47 8.09
CA TYR A 116 5.66 -3.77 8.79
C TYR A 116 5.84 -2.95 10.06
N GLN A 117 5.43 -1.68 10.07
CA GLN A 117 5.49 -0.85 11.29
C GLN A 117 4.57 -1.39 12.38
N VAL A 118 3.35 -1.83 12.04
CA VAL A 118 2.44 -2.48 13.00
C VAL A 118 3.12 -3.67 13.67
N LEU A 119 3.71 -4.57 12.88
CA LEU A 119 4.41 -5.74 13.40
C LEU A 119 5.67 -5.37 14.19
N TRP A 120 6.43 -4.40 13.68
CA TRP A 120 7.73 -3.98 14.22
C TRP A 120 7.61 -3.39 15.62
N PHE A 121 6.59 -2.55 15.85
CA PHE A 121 6.29 -2.01 17.17
C PHE A 121 5.48 -2.97 18.04
N GLY A 122 4.46 -3.63 17.47
CA GLY A 122 3.56 -4.49 18.23
C GLY A 122 4.26 -5.70 18.87
N PHE A 123 5.25 -6.28 18.19
CA PHE A 123 6.09 -7.35 18.73
C PHE A 123 7.47 -6.86 19.19
N GLU A 124 7.71 -5.54 19.23
CA GLU A 124 8.99 -4.93 19.64
C GLU A 124 10.22 -5.53 18.91
N LEU A 125 10.06 -5.81 17.61
CA LEU A 125 11.07 -6.49 16.77
C LEU A 125 12.42 -5.75 16.69
N HIS A 126 12.45 -4.47 17.05
CA HIS A 126 13.63 -3.61 17.10
C HIS A 126 14.54 -3.85 18.32
N ARG A 127 14.08 -4.51 19.39
CA ARG A 127 14.85 -4.80 20.63
C ARG A 127 15.47 -3.59 21.36
N ARG A 128 14.99 -2.38 21.09
CA ARG A 128 15.46 -1.13 21.73
C ARG A 128 14.52 -0.70 22.85
N LYS A 129 15.03 -0.39 24.04
CA LYS A 129 14.21 -0.17 25.25
C LYS A 129 14.05 1.29 25.69
N THR A 130 14.76 2.24 25.09
CA THR A 130 14.78 3.64 25.56
C THR A 130 13.90 4.52 24.70
N TYR A 131 12.73 4.93 25.22
CA TYR A 131 11.78 5.77 24.49
C TYR A 131 12.19 7.25 24.47
N SER A 132 12.24 7.83 23.28
CA SER A 132 12.42 9.25 23.00
C SER A 132 11.93 9.56 21.58
N PRO A 133 11.72 10.83 21.21
CA PRO A 133 11.44 11.18 19.81
C PRO A 133 12.53 10.67 18.85
N ASP A 134 13.81 10.83 19.19
CA ASP A 134 14.92 10.34 18.38
C ASP A 134 14.96 8.81 18.28
N TRP A 135 14.56 8.12 19.36
CA TRP A 135 14.41 6.66 19.34
C TRP A 135 13.32 6.24 18.37
N TYR A 136 12.16 6.89 18.40
CA TYR A 136 11.03 6.54 17.54
C TYR A 136 11.42 6.67 16.07
N GLU A 137 12.02 7.80 15.69
CA GLU A 137 12.52 8.04 14.33
C GLU A 137 13.59 7.02 13.92
N SER A 138 14.49 6.65 14.84
CA SER A 138 15.50 5.65 14.54
C SER A 138 14.92 4.23 14.41
N VAL A 139 13.92 3.87 15.22
CA VAL A 139 13.24 2.57 15.15
C VAL A 139 12.42 2.46 13.88
N LEU A 140 11.74 3.54 13.47
CA LEU A 140 11.04 3.62 12.19
C LEU A 140 12.00 3.44 11.01
N ARG A 141 13.16 4.10 11.03
CA ARG A 141 14.16 3.98 9.96
C ARG A 141 14.67 2.56 9.77
N ASP A 142 14.76 1.80 10.87
CA ASP A 142 15.19 0.41 10.84
C ASP A 142 14.05 -0.56 10.45
N CYS A 143 12.80 -0.09 10.40
CA CYS A 143 11.65 -0.90 10.00
C CYS A 143 11.69 -1.14 8.48
N THR A 144 12.26 -2.28 8.09
CA THR A 144 12.35 -2.71 6.69
C THR A 144 12.01 -4.19 6.58
N TYR A 145 11.52 -4.63 5.42
CA TYR A 145 11.26 -6.07 5.18
C TYR A 145 12.44 -6.98 5.57
N PRO A 146 13.70 -6.71 5.17
CA PRO A 146 14.82 -7.55 5.58
C PRO A 146 14.98 -7.65 7.10
N ASN A 147 14.79 -6.55 7.83
CA ASN A 147 14.92 -6.51 9.28
C ASN A 147 13.75 -7.22 9.97
N VAL A 148 12.51 -7.00 9.52
CA VAL A 148 11.33 -7.73 10.02
C VAL A 148 11.52 -9.24 9.81
N LYS A 149 11.87 -9.64 8.59
CA LYS A 149 12.16 -11.04 8.25
C LYS A 149 13.23 -11.62 9.15
N GLN A 150 14.37 -10.93 9.28
CA GLN A 150 15.49 -11.41 10.10
C GLN A 150 15.08 -11.56 11.57
N SER A 151 14.33 -10.59 12.12
CA SER A 151 13.84 -10.67 13.50
C SER A 151 12.90 -11.87 13.71
N LEU A 152 11.97 -12.13 12.77
CA LEU A 152 11.07 -13.28 12.84
C LEU A 152 11.81 -14.62 12.69
N GLU A 153 12.76 -14.71 11.76
CA GLU A 153 13.61 -15.91 11.58
C GLU A 153 14.46 -16.21 12.82
N GLN A 154 14.94 -15.18 13.52
CA GLN A 154 15.68 -15.34 14.77
C GLN A 154 14.82 -15.84 15.93
N VAL A 155 13.54 -15.45 15.98
CA VAL A 155 12.59 -15.98 16.98
C VAL A 155 12.30 -17.45 16.69
N GLY A 156 12.02 -17.79 15.43
CA GLY A 156 11.91 -19.17 14.97
C GLY A 156 10.77 -20.00 15.58
N THR A 157 9.81 -19.37 16.27
CA THR A 157 8.61 -20.05 16.79
C THR A 157 7.64 -20.39 15.65
N LYS A 158 6.64 -21.24 15.94
CA LYS A 158 5.60 -21.56 14.96
C LYS A 158 4.86 -20.29 14.52
N GLU A 159 4.49 -19.44 15.48
CA GLU A 159 3.78 -18.18 15.26
C GLU A 159 4.60 -17.21 14.41
N ALA A 160 5.92 -17.13 14.63
CA ALA A 160 6.81 -16.30 13.82
C ALA A 160 6.93 -16.81 12.38
N ASN A 161 6.95 -18.13 12.18
CA ASN A 161 6.98 -18.74 10.85
C ASN A 161 5.63 -18.55 10.12
N ASP A 162 4.51 -18.77 10.80
CA ASP A 162 3.16 -18.56 10.26
C ASP A 162 3.00 -17.10 9.79
N LEU A 163 3.43 -16.12 10.60
CA LEU A 163 3.43 -14.70 10.23
C LEU A 163 4.36 -14.41 9.04
N LEU A 164 5.54 -15.01 9.01
CA LEU A 164 6.47 -14.85 7.90
C LEU A 164 5.90 -15.38 6.59
N ASP A 165 5.14 -16.47 6.64
CA ASP A 165 4.48 -17.05 5.47
C ASP A 165 3.34 -16.16 4.97
N MET A 166 2.50 -15.59 5.86
CA MET A 166 1.52 -14.55 5.47
C MET A 166 2.18 -13.38 4.73
N ILE A 167 3.30 -12.87 5.26
CA ILE A 167 4.05 -11.78 4.62
C ILE A 167 4.57 -12.20 3.24
N LYS A 168 5.11 -13.42 3.10
CA LYS A 168 5.64 -13.90 1.82
C LYS A 168 4.54 -14.05 0.78
N ASP A 169 3.40 -14.60 1.16
CA ASP A 169 2.28 -14.85 0.25
C ASP A 169 1.79 -13.57 -0.40
N TYR A 170 1.64 -12.48 0.39
CA TYR A 170 1.34 -11.17 -0.16
C TYR A 170 2.52 -10.56 -0.94
N ARG A 171 3.71 -10.48 -0.32
CA ARG A 171 4.87 -9.77 -0.87
C ARG A 171 5.36 -10.31 -2.21
N PHE A 172 5.30 -11.63 -2.36
CA PHE A 172 5.79 -12.36 -3.53
C PHE A 172 4.69 -12.75 -4.52
N ASP A 173 3.44 -12.36 -4.26
CA ASP A 173 2.39 -12.40 -5.27
C ASP A 173 2.88 -11.69 -6.56
N PRO A 174 2.70 -12.30 -7.74
CA PRO A 174 3.24 -11.74 -8.99
C PRO A 174 2.75 -10.32 -9.30
N GLN A 175 1.48 -10.00 -9.00
CA GLN A 175 0.92 -8.68 -9.26
C GLN A 175 1.44 -7.65 -8.25
N VAL A 176 1.48 -7.99 -6.96
CA VAL A 176 2.03 -7.11 -5.91
C VAL A 176 3.51 -6.82 -6.17
N LYS A 177 4.29 -7.85 -6.52
CA LYS A 177 5.69 -7.71 -6.89
C LYS A 177 5.86 -6.82 -8.11
N TYR A 178 5.06 -7.00 -9.15
CA TYR A 178 5.12 -6.14 -10.34
C TYR A 178 4.78 -4.68 -10.00
N MET A 179 3.73 -4.41 -9.22
CA MET A 179 3.40 -3.06 -8.78
C MET A 179 4.58 -2.42 -8.03
N ARG A 180 5.18 -3.12 -7.07
CA ARG A 180 6.32 -2.60 -6.31
C ARG A 180 7.55 -2.36 -7.18
N ASP A 181 8.00 -3.39 -7.88
CA ASP A 181 9.31 -3.42 -8.53
C ASP A 181 9.29 -2.65 -9.86
N ASN A 182 8.19 -2.72 -10.61
CA ASN A 182 8.07 -2.13 -11.95
C ASN A 182 7.30 -0.81 -11.96
N LEU A 183 6.32 -0.60 -11.10
CA LEU A 183 5.52 0.63 -11.15
C LEU A 183 6.01 1.65 -10.09
N ALA A 184 5.87 1.31 -8.81
CA ALA A 184 6.16 2.22 -7.70
C ALA A 184 7.64 2.62 -7.67
N ASN A 185 8.57 1.67 -7.82
CA ASN A 185 10.00 1.99 -7.83
C ASN A 185 10.41 2.85 -9.03
N ASN A 186 9.79 2.67 -10.21
CA ASN A 186 10.05 3.54 -11.36
C ASN A 186 9.49 4.95 -11.13
N ILE A 187 8.34 5.10 -10.45
CA ILE A 187 7.82 6.42 -10.03
C ILE A 187 8.80 7.08 -9.05
N LYS A 188 9.18 6.37 -7.97
CA LYS A 188 9.99 6.93 -6.86
C LYS A 188 11.43 7.26 -7.24
N HIS A 189 12.10 6.39 -7.99
CA HIS A 189 13.56 6.50 -8.18
C HIS A 189 13.99 6.96 -9.57
N ARG A 190 13.15 6.73 -10.58
CA ARG A 190 13.53 6.96 -11.99
C ARG A 190 12.65 8.01 -12.69
N ALA A 191 11.49 8.33 -12.11
CA ALA A 191 10.48 9.21 -12.68
C ALA A 191 10.12 8.88 -14.15
N ASN A 192 10.26 7.61 -14.55
CA ASN A 192 10.20 7.17 -15.95
C ASN A 192 8.98 6.29 -16.27
N LEU A 193 7.96 6.24 -15.40
CA LEU A 193 6.68 5.61 -15.72
C LEU A 193 5.81 6.55 -16.57
N GLN A 194 5.42 6.08 -17.75
CA GLN A 194 4.55 6.75 -18.71
C GLN A 194 3.35 5.87 -19.07
N PHE A 195 2.36 6.49 -19.72
CA PHE A 195 1.11 5.83 -20.07
C PHE A 195 0.83 5.96 -21.57
N LEU A 196 0.20 4.94 -22.14
CA LEU A 196 -0.22 4.93 -23.54
C LEU A 196 -1.07 6.17 -23.86
N GLY A 197 -0.72 6.86 -24.95
CA GLY A 197 -1.33 8.12 -25.38
C GLY A 197 -0.66 9.37 -24.81
N LEU A 198 0.18 9.23 -23.78
CA LEU A 198 0.95 10.31 -23.14
C LEU A 198 2.47 10.10 -23.26
N GLU A 199 2.91 8.99 -23.85
CA GLU A 199 4.31 8.65 -23.88
C GLU A 199 5.14 9.62 -24.74
N ARG A 200 6.32 9.98 -24.25
CA ARG A 200 7.30 10.73 -25.02
C ARG A 200 8.08 9.76 -25.88
N ARG A 201 7.79 9.76 -27.18
CA ARG A 201 8.56 8.97 -28.15
C ARG A 201 9.87 9.69 -28.48
N ARG A 202 11.00 9.04 -28.17
CA ARG A 202 12.28 9.42 -28.75
C ARG A 202 12.31 8.94 -30.20
N LEU A 203 12.68 9.84 -31.11
CA LEU A 203 12.75 9.52 -32.54
C LEU A 203 14.02 8.74 -32.91
N ILE A 204 15.09 8.90 -32.13
CA ILE A 204 16.42 8.34 -32.41
C ILE A 204 16.98 7.75 -31.11
N GLY A 205 17.48 6.51 -31.20
CA GLY A 205 18.32 5.90 -30.18
C GLY A 205 19.79 6.24 -30.41
N THR A 206 20.58 6.37 -29.35
CA THR A 206 22.01 6.70 -29.46
C THR A 206 22.81 5.88 -28.46
N GLU A 207 23.88 5.27 -28.95
CA GLU A 207 24.87 4.55 -28.16
C GLU A 207 26.20 5.32 -28.19
N PHE A 208 26.86 5.34 -27.05
CA PHE A 208 28.15 5.99 -26.90
C PHE A 208 29.15 4.97 -26.36
N PHE A 209 30.34 4.97 -26.95
CA PHE A 209 31.35 3.94 -26.75
C PHE A 209 32.58 4.52 -26.07
N ASN A 210 33.16 3.74 -25.15
CA ASN A 210 34.49 3.96 -24.60
C ASN A 210 35.56 3.73 -25.68
N ALA A 211 36.80 4.15 -25.42
CA ALA A 211 37.92 3.92 -26.33
C ALA A 211 38.23 2.43 -26.58
N ASP A 212 37.81 1.54 -25.67
CA ASP A 212 37.92 0.08 -25.81
C ASP A 212 36.75 -0.58 -26.56
N GLY A 213 35.78 0.22 -27.02
CA GLY A 213 34.60 -0.25 -27.75
C GLY A 213 33.43 -0.72 -26.87
N SER A 214 33.54 -0.65 -25.53
CA SER A 214 32.40 -0.93 -24.63
C SER A 214 31.39 0.22 -24.61
N ILE A 215 30.09 -0.09 -24.49
CA ILE A 215 29.04 0.94 -24.38
C ILE A 215 29.14 1.58 -22.99
N TYR A 216 29.42 2.90 -22.94
CA TYR A 216 29.35 3.64 -21.68
C TYR A 216 27.96 4.23 -21.41
N PHE A 217 27.18 4.46 -22.47
CA PHE A 217 25.81 4.94 -22.35
C PHE A 217 25.00 4.56 -23.58
N THR A 218 23.74 4.16 -23.37
CA THR A 218 22.74 4.09 -24.42
C THR A 218 21.46 4.78 -23.95
N THR A 219 20.78 5.43 -24.89
CA THR A 219 19.46 6.02 -24.64
C THR A 219 18.42 5.02 -24.16
N ASP A 220 18.65 3.73 -24.38
CA ASP A 220 17.76 2.66 -23.91
C ASP A 220 17.70 2.59 -22.38
N TRP A 221 18.77 2.97 -21.68
CA TRP A 221 18.81 3.00 -20.21
C TRP A 221 17.85 4.02 -19.60
N ILE A 222 17.43 5.01 -20.37
CA ILE A 222 16.51 6.08 -19.94
C ILE A 222 15.18 6.03 -20.68
N GLN A 223 14.87 4.89 -21.31
CA GLN A 223 13.55 4.68 -21.88
C GLN A 223 12.51 4.54 -20.77
N PRO A 224 11.34 5.17 -20.95
CA PRO A 224 10.27 5.02 -19.99
C PRO A 224 9.66 3.63 -20.07
N ILE A 225 9.17 3.14 -18.94
CA ILE A 225 8.21 2.05 -18.95
C ILE A 225 6.87 2.66 -19.34
N VAL A 226 6.21 2.08 -20.35
CA VAL A 226 4.91 2.55 -20.84
C VAL A 226 3.87 1.47 -20.53
N VAL A 227 2.79 1.86 -19.84
CA VAL A 227 1.69 0.96 -19.46
C VAL A 227 0.34 1.50 -19.91
N ASP A 228 -0.67 0.64 -20.08
CA ASP A 228 -2.04 1.07 -20.31
C ASP A 228 -2.71 1.48 -18.98
N ILE A 229 -3.46 2.58 -18.99
CA ILE A 229 -4.14 3.07 -17.78
C ILE A 229 -5.20 2.07 -17.30
N ASP A 230 -6.01 1.51 -18.20
CA ASP A 230 -7.11 0.63 -17.82
C ASP A 230 -6.56 -0.71 -17.30
N GLU A 231 -5.58 -1.31 -17.98
CA GLU A 231 -4.92 -2.54 -17.52
C GLU A 231 -4.26 -2.34 -16.15
N THR A 232 -3.64 -1.18 -15.92
CA THR A 232 -3.02 -0.87 -14.62
C THR A 232 -4.08 -0.62 -13.54
N VAL A 233 -5.23 -0.03 -13.89
CA VAL A 233 -6.34 0.15 -12.94
C VAL A 233 -6.92 -1.20 -12.52
N ASP A 234 -7.11 -2.13 -13.46
CA ASP A 234 -7.61 -3.48 -13.15
C ASP A 234 -6.60 -4.26 -12.28
N LEU A 235 -5.30 -4.15 -12.60
CA LEU A 235 -4.23 -4.69 -11.77
C LEU A 235 -4.28 -4.18 -10.33
N LEU A 236 -4.45 -2.87 -10.13
CA LEU A 236 -4.52 -2.28 -8.79
C LEU A 236 -5.81 -2.63 -8.06
N LYS A 237 -6.91 -2.86 -8.77
CA LYS A 237 -8.15 -3.38 -8.18
C LYS A 237 -7.93 -4.77 -7.59
N ASP A 238 -7.23 -5.66 -8.29
CA ASP A 238 -6.90 -6.98 -7.74
C ASP A 238 -5.97 -6.88 -6.53
N ILE A 239 -4.95 -6.02 -6.61
CA ILE A 239 -4.01 -5.77 -5.51
C ILE A 239 -4.72 -5.17 -4.29
N HIS A 240 -5.71 -4.29 -4.49
CA HIS A 240 -6.53 -3.74 -3.41
C HIS A 240 -7.19 -4.85 -2.59
N GLY A 241 -7.85 -5.81 -3.26
CA GLY A 241 -8.48 -6.95 -2.56
C GLY A 241 -7.45 -7.80 -1.80
N LYS A 242 -6.29 -8.07 -2.40
CA LYS A 242 -5.19 -8.81 -1.73
C LYS A 242 -4.66 -8.06 -0.50
N LEU A 243 -4.48 -6.75 -0.60
CA LEU A 243 -4.00 -5.90 0.47
C LEU A 243 -5.00 -5.83 1.63
N VAL A 244 -6.30 -5.70 1.33
CA VAL A 244 -7.36 -5.70 2.34
C VAL A 244 -7.35 -7.03 3.11
N ASN A 245 -7.31 -8.16 2.41
CA ASN A 245 -7.25 -9.47 3.05
C ASN A 245 -5.98 -9.65 3.89
N PHE A 246 -4.83 -9.29 3.34
CA PHE A 246 -3.56 -9.35 4.07
C PHE A 246 -3.57 -8.47 5.32
N THR A 247 -4.11 -7.26 5.23
CA THR A 247 -4.26 -6.35 6.39
C THR A 247 -5.14 -6.98 7.47
N ARG A 248 -6.29 -7.57 7.11
CA ARG A 248 -7.18 -8.27 8.04
C ARG A 248 -6.47 -9.44 8.71
N GLU A 249 -5.79 -10.29 7.94
CA GLU A 249 -5.02 -11.43 8.48
C GLU A 249 -3.97 -10.97 9.49
N ILE A 250 -3.26 -9.87 9.22
CA ILE A 250 -2.28 -9.30 10.14
C ILE A 250 -2.95 -8.80 11.42
N ILE A 251 -4.08 -8.10 11.33
CA ILE A 251 -4.77 -7.54 12.49
C ILE A 251 -5.40 -8.63 13.36
N ASP A 252 -5.98 -9.65 12.74
CA ASP A 252 -6.44 -10.86 13.41
C ASP A 252 -5.27 -11.61 14.07
N PHE A 253 -4.10 -11.61 13.41
CA PHE A 253 -2.90 -12.16 14.00
C PHE A 253 -2.45 -11.34 15.22
N MET A 254 -2.45 -10.02 15.14
CA MET A 254 -2.13 -9.12 16.25
C MET A 254 -3.08 -9.34 17.43
N ASN A 255 -4.38 -9.47 17.15
CA ASN A 255 -5.45 -9.73 18.13
C ASN A 255 -5.46 -8.69 19.27
N PHE A 256 -5.53 -7.40 18.90
CA PHE A 256 -5.37 -6.25 19.80
C PHE A 256 -6.25 -6.32 21.06
N ASP A 257 -7.45 -6.86 20.92
CA ASP A 257 -8.43 -7.06 21.99
C ASP A 257 -7.95 -7.94 23.16
N GLN A 258 -6.97 -8.83 22.95
CA GLN A 258 -6.50 -9.74 24.01
C GLN A 258 -5.69 -9.05 25.10
N VAL A 259 -5.30 -7.79 24.90
CA VAL A 259 -4.59 -7.00 25.91
C VAL A 259 -5.42 -6.83 27.18
N PHE A 260 -6.75 -6.82 27.08
CA PHE A 260 -7.66 -6.64 28.22
C PHE A 260 -8.16 -7.99 28.78
N GLU A 261 -8.31 -8.06 30.11
CA GLU A 261 -9.11 -9.09 30.75
C GLU A 261 -10.58 -8.94 30.35
N ARG A 262 -11.30 -10.06 30.34
CA ARG A 262 -12.76 -10.07 30.19
C ARG A 262 -13.40 -10.54 31.49
N ASP A 263 -14.52 -9.93 31.84
CA ASP A 263 -15.31 -10.40 32.98
C ASP A 263 -16.15 -11.64 32.64
N LYS A 264 -16.98 -12.06 33.60
CA LYS A 264 -17.85 -13.23 33.48
C LYS A 264 -18.93 -13.07 32.40
N ASP A 265 -19.25 -11.84 32.02
CA ASP A 265 -20.22 -11.50 30.98
C ASP A 265 -19.52 -11.22 29.64
N ASN A 266 -18.22 -11.54 29.53
CA ASN A 266 -17.37 -11.38 28.36
C ASN A 266 -17.11 -9.91 27.95
N VAL A 267 -17.32 -8.97 28.89
CA VAL A 267 -17.09 -7.53 28.68
C VAL A 267 -15.64 -7.19 29.03
N PHE A 268 -15.01 -6.34 28.22
CA PHE A 268 -13.65 -5.88 28.45
C PHE A 268 -13.53 -5.08 29.75
N GLN A 269 -12.59 -5.49 30.58
CA GLN A 269 -12.21 -4.78 31.79
C GLN A 269 -11.04 -3.85 31.44
N ILE A 270 -11.36 -2.64 31.00
CA ILE A 270 -10.39 -1.64 30.51
C ILE A 270 -9.28 -1.32 31.54
N ASN A 271 -9.59 -1.47 32.82
CA ASN A 271 -8.66 -1.26 33.94
C ASN A 271 -7.82 -2.50 34.31
N ARG A 272 -7.96 -3.60 33.58
CA ARG A 272 -7.25 -4.86 33.83
C ARG A 272 -6.61 -5.37 32.54
N ILE A 273 -5.30 -5.15 32.45
CA ILE A 273 -4.49 -5.55 31.32
C ILE A 273 -3.69 -6.81 31.68
N ARG A 274 -3.65 -7.75 30.74
CA ARG A 274 -2.93 -9.01 30.89
C ARG A 274 -1.42 -8.81 30.80
N ASP A 275 -0.65 -9.78 31.28
CA ASP A 275 0.80 -9.77 31.05
C ASP A 275 1.11 -9.88 29.55
N LYS A 276 2.20 -9.25 29.09
CA LYS A 276 2.62 -9.28 27.67
C LYS A 276 2.72 -10.70 27.13
N SER A 277 3.14 -11.65 27.96
CA SER A 277 3.27 -13.06 27.59
C SER A 277 1.95 -13.78 27.33
N GLU A 278 0.83 -13.21 27.77
CA GLU A 278 -0.50 -13.81 27.64
C GLU A 278 -1.23 -13.39 26.35
N TYR A 279 -0.88 -12.24 25.77
CA TYR A 279 -1.55 -11.72 24.57
C TYR A 279 -0.64 -11.57 23.35
N ARG A 280 0.67 -11.37 23.52
CA ARG A 280 1.58 -11.34 22.37
C ARG A 280 1.94 -12.76 21.93
N LYS A 281 1.63 -13.06 20.67
CA LYS A 281 2.00 -14.35 20.03
C LYS A 281 3.50 -14.48 19.78
N ILE A 282 4.23 -13.36 19.73
CA ILE A 282 5.67 -13.32 19.48
C ILE A 282 6.31 -12.44 20.56
N ILE A 283 7.32 -12.98 21.24
CA ILE A 283 8.08 -12.30 22.29
C ILE A 283 9.56 -12.45 21.95
N ILE A 284 10.29 -11.35 22.03
CA ILE A 284 11.74 -11.34 21.87
C ILE A 284 12.37 -11.04 23.23
N GLU A 285 13.25 -11.94 23.67
CA GLU A 285 14.04 -11.80 24.91
C GLU A 285 15.19 -10.77 24.77
#